data_AF-A0A484YIU5-F1
#
_entry.id   AF-A0A484YIU5-F1
#
_cell.length_a   1.000
_cell.length_b   1.000
_cell.length_c   1.000
_cell.angle_alpha   90.00
_cell.angle_beta   90.00
_cell.angle_gamma   90.00
#
_symmetry.space_group_name_H-M   'P 1'
#
loop_
_entity.id
_entity.type
_entity.pdbx_description
1 polymer ?
#
loop_
_entity_poly.entity_id
_entity_poly.type
_entity_poly.pdbx_seq_one_letter_code
_entity_poly.pdbx_strand_id
1 'polypeptide(L)'
;MPCSPSEASTLHRLLGAQPGSQRLRYHAGNPLHLDVLVVDEASMIDLTMMSRLIDALPSHARVIFLGDRDQLASVEAGAVLGDICTYASLGYTEARAKELSRLTGCPLNGEPSAQAGALRDSLCLLQKSYRFGSESGIGQLAAAVNNGDRHTTRGVFDGTFTDIEKKSLQTGEEYQAMLNDSLLGYQHFLRGVQQKSTPEEAIAAFGEYQLLCALREGPFGVAGLNERLEQLMAQKRKINRSPYSRWYEGRPVMISRNDSAPGPV
;
A
#
# COMPACT_ATOMS: atom_id res chain seq x y z
N MET A 1 -4.08 29.37 12.90
CA MET A 1 -4.24 27.96 13.27
C MET A 1 -4.40 27.17 11.99
N PRO A 2 -3.55 26.19 11.66
CA PRO A 2 -3.78 25.36 10.50
C PRO A 2 -4.90 24.37 10.85
N CYS A 3 -6.04 24.50 10.19
CA CYS A 3 -7.04 23.44 10.13
C CYS A 3 -6.41 22.23 9.44
N SER A 4 -5.91 21.27 10.21
CA SER A 4 -5.79 19.91 9.70
C SER A 4 -7.17 19.46 9.22
N PRO A 5 -7.30 18.79 8.06
CA PRO A 5 -8.60 18.26 7.63
C PRO A 5 -9.09 17.31 8.71
N SER A 6 -10.29 17.57 9.24
CA SER A 6 -10.79 16.89 10.44
C SER A 6 -11.05 15.40 10.21
N GLU A 7 -11.27 14.96 8.96
CA GLU A 7 -11.44 13.56 8.58
C GLU A 7 -10.98 13.31 7.14
N ALA A 8 -10.21 12.24 6.92
CA ALA A 8 -9.98 11.69 5.58
C ALA A 8 -11.15 10.79 5.17
N SER A 9 -11.50 10.75 3.89
CA SER A 9 -12.58 9.91 3.38
C SER A 9 -12.17 9.17 2.11
N THR A 10 -12.84 8.06 1.82
CA THR A 10 -12.61 7.35 0.56
C THR A 10 -13.07 8.20 -0.62
N LEU A 11 -12.41 8.05 -1.76
CA LEU A 11 -12.72 8.80 -2.99
C LEU A 11 -14.19 8.60 -3.43
N HIS A 12 -14.72 7.39 -3.25
CA HIS A 12 -16.13 7.07 -3.49
C HIS A 12 -17.09 7.85 -2.57
N ARG A 13 -16.77 7.98 -1.28
CA ARG A 13 -17.56 8.75 -0.32
C ARG A 13 -17.49 10.24 -0.62
N LEU A 14 -16.31 10.75 -0.99
CA LEU A 14 -16.10 12.13 -1.41
C LEU A 14 -16.97 12.49 -2.63
N LEU A 15 -16.98 11.65 -3.66
CA LEU A 15 -17.80 11.85 -4.86
C LEU A 15 -19.30 11.54 -4.64
N GLY A 16 -19.67 11.05 -3.45
CA GLY A 16 -21.05 10.73 -3.11
C GLY A 16 -21.62 9.58 -3.94
N ALA A 17 -20.84 8.51 -4.10
CA ALA A 17 -21.29 7.29 -4.77
C ALA A 17 -22.50 6.69 -4.05
N GLN A 18 -23.59 6.46 -4.79
CA GLN A 18 -24.80 5.87 -4.24
C GLN A 18 -24.76 4.33 -4.31
N PRO A 19 -25.09 3.60 -3.23
CA PRO A 19 -25.14 2.14 -3.27
C PRO A 19 -26.07 1.64 -4.38
N GLY A 20 -25.56 0.77 -5.26
CA GLY A 20 -26.33 0.17 -6.35
C GLY A 20 -26.49 1.06 -7.60
N SER A 21 -25.87 2.25 -7.64
CA SER A 21 -25.85 3.10 -8.83
C SER A 21 -24.43 3.48 -9.20
N GLN A 22 -24.17 3.63 -10.51
CA GLN A 22 -22.93 4.25 -10.99
C GLN A 22 -22.96 5.78 -10.90
N ARG A 23 -24.09 6.36 -10.47
CA ARG A 23 -24.25 7.82 -10.34
C ARG A 23 -23.48 8.35 -9.14
N LEU A 24 -22.75 9.43 -9.39
CA LEU A 24 -22.06 10.22 -8.39
C LEU A 24 -22.84 11.50 -8.13
N ARG A 25 -22.87 11.94 -6.87
CA ARG A 25 -23.48 13.21 -6.49
C ARG A 25 -22.71 14.40 -7.07
N TYR A 26 -21.38 14.30 -7.10
CA TYR A 26 -20.50 15.34 -7.61
C TYR A 26 -19.98 14.96 -9.00
N HIS A 27 -20.03 15.93 -9.91
CA HIS A 27 -19.73 15.80 -11.33
C HIS A 27 -19.59 17.22 -11.94
N ALA A 28 -19.33 17.34 -13.24
CA ALA A 28 -19.15 18.65 -13.91
C ALA A 28 -20.29 19.67 -13.66
N GLY A 29 -21.55 19.22 -13.61
CA GLY A 29 -22.71 20.08 -13.27
C GLY A 29 -22.95 20.37 -11.78
N ASN A 30 -22.18 19.77 -10.88
CA ASN A 30 -22.26 19.93 -9.42
C ASN A 30 -20.87 19.64 -8.83
N PRO A 31 -19.93 20.59 -8.93
CA PRO A 31 -18.55 20.39 -8.52
C PRO A 31 -18.41 20.27 -6.99
N LEU A 32 -17.28 19.74 -6.55
CA LEU A 32 -16.88 19.69 -5.14
C LEU A 32 -16.67 21.11 -4.60
N HIS A 33 -17.06 21.33 -3.34
CA HIS A 33 -16.85 22.59 -2.65
C HIS A 33 -15.56 22.54 -1.84
N LEU A 34 -14.42 22.64 -2.53
CA LEU A 34 -13.09 22.62 -1.91
C LEU A 34 -12.10 23.50 -2.68
N ASP A 35 -11.12 24.05 -1.97
CA ASP A 35 -10.00 24.81 -2.56
C ASP A 35 -8.78 23.93 -2.83
N VAL A 36 -8.58 22.89 -2.00
CA VAL A 36 -7.44 21.98 -2.07
C VAL A 36 -7.90 20.55 -1.80
N LEU A 37 -7.53 19.63 -2.68
CA LEU A 37 -7.75 18.19 -2.52
C LEU A 37 -6.40 17.48 -2.46
N VAL A 38 -6.19 16.68 -1.42
CA VAL A 38 -5.04 15.78 -1.33
C VAL A 38 -5.55 14.36 -1.46
N VAL A 39 -5.01 13.62 -2.41
CA VAL A 39 -5.38 12.24 -2.69
C VAL A 39 -4.18 11.36 -2.41
N ASP A 40 -4.29 10.52 -1.39
CA ASP A 40 -3.27 9.54 -1.01
C ASP A 40 -3.49 8.20 -1.70
N GLU A 41 -2.44 7.39 -1.84
CA GLU A 41 -2.44 6.10 -2.54
C GLU A 41 -3.02 6.19 -3.97
N ALA A 42 -2.67 7.25 -4.71
CA ALA A 42 -3.18 7.53 -6.04
C ALA A 42 -2.79 6.48 -7.10
N SER A 43 -1.79 5.65 -6.81
CA SER A 43 -1.37 4.48 -7.60
C SER A 43 -2.49 3.44 -7.76
N MET A 44 -3.42 3.37 -6.79
CA MET A 44 -4.57 2.46 -6.82
C MET A 44 -5.78 3.02 -7.61
N ILE A 45 -5.73 4.28 -8.06
CA ILE A 45 -6.84 4.92 -8.77
C ILE A 45 -6.83 4.47 -10.23
N ASP A 46 -7.95 3.89 -10.67
CA ASP A 46 -8.17 3.54 -12.07
C ASP A 46 -8.54 4.76 -12.93
N LEU A 47 -8.48 4.59 -14.25
CA LEU A 47 -8.77 5.65 -15.21
C LEU A 47 -10.19 6.22 -15.08
N THR A 48 -11.17 5.38 -14.76
CA THR A 48 -12.58 5.81 -14.69
C THR A 48 -12.85 6.68 -13.46
N MET A 49 -12.29 6.31 -12.31
CA MET A 49 -12.38 7.08 -11.08
C MET A 49 -11.58 8.37 -11.18
N MET A 50 -10.41 8.36 -11.83
CA MET A 50 -9.64 9.58 -12.10
C MET A 50 -10.44 10.57 -12.97
N SER A 51 -11.03 10.10 -14.07
CA SER A 51 -11.85 10.95 -14.95
C SER A 51 -13.02 11.58 -14.19
N ARG A 52 -13.73 10.77 -13.39
CA ARG A 52 -14.87 11.24 -12.58
C ARG A 52 -14.45 12.25 -11.51
N LEU A 53 -13.28 12.04 -10.90
CA LEU A 53 -12.70 12.98 -9.95
C LEU A 53 -12.38 14.31 -10.61
N ILE A 54 -11.73 14.29 -11.78
CA ILE A 54 -11.38 15.51 -12.53
C ILE A 54 -12.63 16.30 -12.92
N ASP A 55 -13.67 15.64 -13.43
CA ASP A 55 -14.94 16.28 -13.77
C ASP A 55 -15.63 16.94 -12.57
N ALA A 56 -15.41 16.41 -11.36
CA ALA A 56 -16.01 16.93 -10.14
C ALA A 56 -15.21 18.09 -9.51
N LEU A 57 -14.02 18.42 -10.01
CA LEU A 57 -13.21 19.50 -9.44
C LEU A 57 -13.67 20.89 -9.92
N PRO A 58 -13.77 21.89 -9.02
CA PRO A 58 -13.99 23.26 -9.46
C PRO A 58 -12.70 23.85 -10.06
N SER A 59 -12.84 24.83 -10.95
CA SER A 59 -11.71 25.41 -11.70
C SER A 59 -10.65 26.11 -10.83
N HIS A 60 -10.98 26.48 -9.59
CA HIS A 60 -10.05 27.09 -8.63
C HIS A 60 -9.34 26.07 -7.72
N ALA A 61 -9.77 24.80 -7.74
CA ALA A 61 -9.20 23.79 -6.85
C ALA A 61 -7.77 23.42 -7.26
N ARG A 62 -6.93 23.21 -6.24
CA ARG A 62 -5.61 22.60 -6.39
C ARG A 62 -5.67 21.15 -5.94
N VAL A 63 -5.10 20.24 -6.73
CA VAL A 63 -5.04 18.81 -6.38
C VAL A 63 -3.61 18.36 -6.21
N ILE A 64 -3.36 17.59 -5.16
CA ILE A 64 -2.06 16.95 -4.91
C ILE A 64 -2.31 15.44 -4.86
N PHE A 65 -1.72 14.72 -5.82
CA PHE A 65 -1.70 13.26 -5.82
C PHE A 65 -0.43 12.77 -5.16
N LEU A 66 -0.59 11.86 -4.20
CA LEU A 66 0.49 11.14 -3.53
C LEU A 66 0.35 9.67 -3.87
N GLY A 67 1.46 9.03 -4.25
CA GLY A 67 1.47 7.62 -4.59
C GLY A 67 2.86 7.16 -5.00
N ASP A 68 3.04 5.86 -5.02
CA ASP A 68 4.27 5.22 -5.48
C ASP A 68 4.13 4.80 -6.95
N ARG A 69 5.14 5.14 -7.76
CA ARG A 69 5.19 4.80 -9.19
C ARG A 69 5.39 3.30 -9.39
N ASP A 70 6.15 2.67 -8.49
CA ASP A 70 6.62 1.28 -8.65
C ASP A 70 5.71 0.28 -7.90
N GLN A 71 4.62 0.75 -7.27
CA GLN A 71 3.61 -0.08 -6.63
C GLN A 71 2.74 -0.80 -7.67
N LEU A 72 2.14 -1.93 -7.26
CA LEU A 72 1.20 -2.67 -8.10
C LEU A 72 0.06 -1.75 -8.55
N ALA A 73 -0.13 -1.67 -9.87
CA ALA A 73 -1.18 -0.86 -10.48
C ALA A 73 -2.58 -1.31 -10.03
N SER A 74 -3.57 -0.42 -10.21
CA SER A 74 -4.98 -0.74 -9.99
C SER A 74 -5.37 -2.04 -10.69
N VAL A 75 -6.25 -2.81 -10.03
CA VAL A 75 -6.80 -4.08 -10.53
C VAL A 75 -7.70 -3.83 -11.75
N GLU A 76 -8.21 -2.61 -11.92
CA GLU A 76 -9.03 -2.19 -13.05
C GLU A 76 -8.18 -1.61 -14.20
N ALA A 77 -8.80 -1.44 -15.37
CA ALA A 77 -8.08 -1.06 -16.58
C ALA A 77 -7.51 0.38 -16.50
N GLY A 78 -6.19 0.50 -16.69
CA GLY A 78 -5.47 1.77 -16.87
C GLY A 78 -4.69 2.22 -15.65
N ALA A 79 -3.36 2.19 -15.74
CA ALA A 79 -2.45 2.66 -14.71
C ALA A 79 -2.11 4.14 -14.91
N VAL A 80 -3.03 5.03 -14.52
CA VAL A 80 -2.91 6.47 -14.79
C VAL A 80 -1.63 7.07 -14.19
N LEU A 81 -1.35 6.77 -12.92
CA LEU A 81 -0.20 7.36 -12.23
C LEU A 81 1.13 6.86 -12.82
N GLY A 82 1.22 5.58 -13.20
CA GLY A 82 2.43 5.02 -13.83
C GLY A 82 2.76 5.70 -15.15
N ASP A 83 1.76 5.90 -16.00
CA ASP A 83 1.92 6.57 -17.30
C ASP A 83 2.34 8.04 -17.13
N ILE A 84 1.72 8.75 -16.19
CA ILE A 84 2.07 10.13 -15.86
C ILE A 84 3.50 10.24 -15.33
N CYS A 85 3.86 9.38 -14.37
CA CYS A 85 5.17 9.40 -13.72
C CYS A 85 6.31 8.96 -14.66
N THR A 86 6.02 8.35 -15.81
CA THR A 86 7.04 8.06 -16.84
C THR A 86 7.71 9.35 -17.34
N TYR A 87 6.96 10.46 -17.41
CA TYR A 87 7.49 11.77 -17.80
C TYR A 87 8.36 12.41 -16.70
N ALA A 88 8.26 11.98 -15.44
CA ALA A 88 9.09 12.51 -14.35
C ALA A 88 10.59 12.19 -14.58
N SER A 89 10.88 11.07 -15.24
CA SER A 89 12.25 10.67 -15.61
C SER A 89 12.90 11.64 -16.62
N LEU A 90 12.12 12.46 -17.33
CA LEU A 90 12.63 13.49 -18.25
C LEU A 90 13.05 14.78 -17.52
N GLY A 91 12.91 14.85 -16.19
CA GLY A 91 13.26 16.02 -15.38
C GLY A 91 12.39 17.25 -15.62
N TYR A 92 12.67 18.32 -14.88
CA TYR A 92 12.00 19.61 -14.99
C TYR A 92 12.44 20.38 -16.25
N THR A 93 11.62 21.33 -16.69
CA THR A 93 12.07 22.33 -17.67
C THR A 93 13.13 23.25 -17.06
N GLU A 94 13.97 23.88 -17.90
CA GLU A 94 14.98 24.84 -17.43
C GLU A 94 14.39 26.00 -16.62
N ALA A 95 13.25 26.52 -17.06
CA ALA A 95 12.58 27.62 -16.37
C ALA A 95 12.13 27.20 -14.97
N ARG A 96 11.53 26.01 -14.86
CA ARG A 96 11.06 25.46 -13.59
C ARG A 96 12.20 25.09 -12.67
N ALA A 97 13.27 24.48 -13.19
CA ALA A 97 14.46 24.15 -12.41
C ALA A 97 15.09 25.41 -11.79
N LYS A 98 15.25 26.50 -12.56
CA LYS A 98 15.73 27.78 -12.04
C LYS A 98 14.82 28.37 -10.96
N GLU A 99 13.51 28.28 -11.16
CA GLU A 99 12.53 28.72 -10.17
C GLU A 99 12.64 27.93 -8.86
N LEU A 100 12.64 26.59 -8.95
CA LEU A 100 12.76 25.70 -7.81
C LEU A 100 14.10 25.86 -7.09
N SER A 101 15.21 26.08 -7.82
CA SER A 101 16.50 26.38 -7.20
C SER A 101 16.49 27.65 -6.39
N ARG A 102 15.81 28.69 -6.86
CA ARG A 102 15.62 29.94 -6.11
C ARG A 102 14.75 29.74 -4.87
N LEU A 103 13.69 28.93 -4.97
CA LEU A 103 12.77 28.67 -3.86
C LEU A 103 13.38 27.78 -2.76
N THR A 104 14.17 26.77 -3.16
CA THR A 104 14.75 25.78 -2.24
C THR A 104 16.15 26.13 -1.77
N GLY A 105 16.88 26.97 -2.52
CA GLY A 105 18.31 27.21 -2.30
C GLY A 105 19.22 26.08 -2.79
N CYS A 106 18.67 25.04 -3.44
CA CYS A 106 19.43 23.90 -3.95
C CYS A 106 19.57 23.97 -5.48
N PRO A 107 20.77 23.73 -6.05
CA PRO A 107 20.94 23.70 -7.50
C PRO A 107 20.18 22.50 -8.10
N LEU A 108 19.35 22.77 -9.10
CA LEU A 108 18.60 21.80 -9.87
C LEU A 108 18.94 22.00 -11.35
N ASN A 109 19.23 20.89 -12.03
CA ASN A 109 19.45 20.90 -13.47
C ASN A 109 18.10 20.76 -14.17
N GLY A 110 17.84 21.62 -15.15
CA GLY A 110 16.68 21.49 -16.04
C GLY A 110 17.09 20.88 -17.36
N GLU A 111 16.15 20.20 -18.01
CA GLU A 111 16.35 19.55 -19.29
C GLU A 111 15.75 20.41 -20.42
N PRO A 112 16.47 20.64 -21.54
CA PRO A 112 16.08 21.58 -22.60
C PRO A 112 14.91 21.09 -23.49
N SER A 113 14.40 19.88 -23.25
CA SER A 113 13.28 19.33 -24.02
C SER A 113 11.99 20.12 -23.79
N ALA A 114 11.27 20.45 -24.87
CA ALA A 114 9.95 21.09 -24.83
C ALA A 114 8.80 20.08 -24.67
N GLN A 115 9.08 18.77 -24.66
CA GLN A 115 8.03 17.75 -24.58
C GLN A 115 7.35 17.79 -23.20
N ALA A 116 6.02 17.90 -23.21
CA ALA A 116 5.17 17.80 -22.03
C ALA A 116 5.59 18.71 -20.84
N GLY A 117 6.07 19.94 -21.12
CA GLY A 117 6.62 20.84 -20.09
C GLY A 117 5.70 21.08 -18.90
N ALA A 118 4.42 21.38 -19.14
CA ALA A 118 3.44 21.59 -18.07
C ALA A 118 3.23 20.36 -17.17
N LEU A 119 3.29 19.16 -17.75
CA LEU A 119 3.16 17.90 -17.00
C LEU A 119 4.42 17.67 -16.17
N ARG A 120 5.60 17.75 -16.79
CA ARG A 120 6.90 17.55 -16.13
C ARG A 120 7.12 18.51 -14.96
N ASP A 121 6.73 19.76 -15.13
CA ASP A 121 6.89 20.80 -14.11
C ASP A 121 5.94 20.65 -12.91
N SER A 122 4.94 19.77 -13.06
CA SER A 122 3.96 19.40 -12.04
C SER A 122 4.29 18.06 -11.35
N LEU A 123 5.37 17.37 -11.76
CA LEU A 123 5.76 16.08 -11.21
C LEU A 123 6.98 16.19 -10.31
N CYS A 124 6.93 15.57 -9.13
CA CYS A 124 8.03 15.53 -8.18
C CYS A 124 8.23 14.09 -7.71
N LEU A 125 9.40 13.50 -7.98
CA LEU A 125 9.77 12.17 -7.51
C LEU A 125 10.70 12.27 -6.30
N LEU A 126 10.29 11.69 -5.18
CA LEU A 126 11.10 11.62 -3.97
C LEU A 126 11.95 10.34 -3.98
N GLN A 127 13.27 10.50 -4.09
CA GLN A 127 14.20 9.37 -4.26
C GLN A 127 14.75 8.81 -2.94
N LYS A 128 14.65 9.57 -1.84
CA LYS A 128 15.25 9.18 -0.56
C LYS A 128 14.20 8.59 0.38
N SER A 129 14.37 7.32 0.71
CA SER A 129 13.65 6.69 1.81
C SER A 129 14.34 7.01 3.15
N TYR A 130 13.54 7.39 4.15
CA TYR A 130 14.00 7.59 5.52
C TYR A 130 13.57 6.44 6.44
N ARG A 131 12.64 5.57 5.99
CA ARG A 131 12.16 4.42 6.77
C ARG A 131 13.19 3.30 6.84
N PHE A 132 13.95 3.12 5.78
CA PHE A 132 14.99 2.11 5.67
C PHE A 132 16.29 2.80 5.30
N GLY A 133 17.33 2.62 6.12
CA GLY A 133 18.66 3.14 5.80
C GLY A 133 19.25 2.45 4.57
N SER A 134 20.25 3.05 3.94
CA SER A 134 21.01 2.42 2.83
C SER A 134 21.69 1.09 3.23
N GLU A 135 21.86 0.88 4.53
CA GLU A 135 22.40 -0.33 5.16
C GLU A 135 21.37 -1.46 5.32
N SER A 136 20.08 -1.20 5.06
CA SER A 136 19.01 -2.20 5.19
C SER A 136 18.92 -3.09 3.94
N GLY A 137 18.88 -4.40 4.14
CA GLY A 137 18.71 -5.38 3.06
C GLY A 137 17.38 -5.22 2.34
N ILE A 138 16.32 -4.79 3.06
CA ILE A 138 15.00 -4.51 2.46
C ILE A 138 15.10 -3.36 1.45
N GLY A 139 15.78 -2.28 1.81
CA GLY A 139 15.95 -1.11 0.92
C GLY A 139 16.74 -1.47 -0.35
N GLN A 140 17.83 -2.24 -0.20
CA GLN A 140 18.63 -2.70 -1.33
C GLN A 140 17.86 -3.69 -2.22
N LEU A 141 17.10 -4.61 -1.62
CA LEU A 141 16.25 -5.53 -2.38
C LEU A 141 15.18 -4.77 -3.17
N ALA A 142 14.47 -3.84 -2.54
CA ALA A 142 13.44 -3.06 -3.20
C ALA A 142 14.00 -2.27 -4.40
N ALA A 143 15.15 -1.59 -4.22
CA ALA A 143 15.81 -0.89 -5.31
C ALA A 143 16.27 -1.84 -6.44
N ALA A 144 16.82 -3.01 -6.09
CA ALA A 144 17.23 -4.01 -7.08
C ALA A 144 16.05 -4.57 -7.88
N VAL A 145 14.90 -4.80 -7.22
CA VAL A 145 13.65 -5.25 -7.86
C VAL A 145 13.13 -4.19 -8.81
N ASN A 146 13.06 -2.92 -8.40
CA ASN A 146 12.57 -1.82 -9.24
C ASN A 146 13.46 -1.61 -10.48
N ASN A 147 14.78 -1.83 -10.35
CA ASN A 147 15.72 -1.74 -11.46
C ASN A 147 15.81 -3.03 -12.32
N GLY A 148 15.14 -4.11 -11.92
CA GLY A 148 15.25 -5.41 -12.58
C GLY A 148 16.62 -6.08 -12.46
N ASP A 149 17.44 -5.67 -11.49
CA ASP A 149 18.79 -6.19 -11.29
C ASP A 149 18.78 -7.52 -10.54
N ARG A 150 18.86 -8.60 -11.32
CA ARG A 150 18.90 -9.98 -10.81
C ARG A 150 20.16 -10.30 -10.02
N HIS A 151 21.29 -9.65 -10.30
CA HIS A 151 22.55 -9.93 -9.61
C HIS A 151 22.48 -9.39 -8.19
N THR A 152 22.13 -8.11 -8.05
CA THR A 152 21.97 -7.48 -6.73
C THR A 152 20.85 -8.15 -5.93
N THR A 153 19.73 -8.47 -6.57
CA THR A 153 18.63 -9.22 -5.92
C THR A 153 19.09 -10.54 -5.32
N ARG A 154 20.04 -11.24 -5.96
CA ARG A 154 20.58 -12.50 -5.43
C ARG A 154 21.59 -12.25 -4.31
N GLY A 155 22.46 -11.25 -4.49
CA GLY A 155 23.51 -10.89 -3.54
C GLY A 155 22.98 -10.38 -2.19
N VAL A 156 21.79 -9.77 -2.15
CA VAL A 156 21.16 -9.35 -0.89
C VAL A 156 20.89 -10.54 0.05
N PHE A 157 20.77 -11.76 -0.48
CA PHE A 157 20.54 -12.97 0.31
C PHE A 157 21.83 -13.71 0.71
N ASP A 158 23.03 -13.14 0.47
CA ASP A 158 24.32 -13.77 0.77
C ASP A 158 24.67 -13.74 2.28
N GLY A 159 23.70 -13.38 3.15
CA GLY A 159 23.86 -13.38 4.61
C GLY A 159 24.54 -12.13 5.19
N THR A 160 24.73 -11.10 4.36
CA THR A 160 25.32 -9.81 4.79
C THR A 160 24.37 -8.98 5.65
N PHE A 161 23.06 -9.18 5.47
CA PHE A 161 22.01 -8.42 6.12
C PHE A 161 21.29 -9.26 7.18
N THR A 162 20.89 -8.64 8.28
CA THR A 162 20.18 -9.29 9.38
C THR A 162 18.65 -9.14 9.29
N ASP A 163 18.18 -8.25 8.43
CA ASP A 163 16.77 -7.90 8.25
C ASP A 163 16.11 -8.67 7.10
N ILE A 164 16.86 -9.54 6.40
CA ILE A 164 16.33 -10.34 5.29
C ILE A 164 16.93 -11.75 5.26
N GLU A 165 16.08 -12.72 4.98
CA GLU A 165 16.47 -14.12 4.84
C GLU A 165 15.70 -14.75 3.67
N LYS A 166 16.34 -15.68 2.96
CA LYS A 166 15.70 -16.47 1.92
C LYS A 166 15.66 -17.94 2.31
N LYS A 167 14.45 -18.49 2.37
CA LYS A 167 14.21 -19.91 2.64
C LYS A 167 13.74 -20.61 1.38
N SER A 168 14.30 -21.80 1.13
CA SER A 168 13.84 -22.70 0.06
C SER A 168 12.51 -23.35 0.46
N LEU A 169 11.64 -23.62 -0.52
CA LEU A 169 10.32 -24.23 -0.34
C LEU A 169 10.07 -25.31 -1.41
N GLN A 170 11.07 -26.14 -1.68
CA GLN A 170 11.01 -27.21 -2.67
C GLN A 170 10.41 -28.51 -2.10
N THR A 171 10.58 -28.74 -0.80
CA THR A 171 10.15 -29.97 -0.12
C THR A 171 9.02 -29.73 0.88
N GLY A 172 8.30 -30.80 1.23
CA GLY A 172 7.27 -30.74 2.26
C GLY A 172 7.81 -30.41 3.66
N GLU A 173 9.04 -30.81 3.96
CA GLU A 173 9.72 -30.51 5.23
C GLU A 173 10.03 -29.02 5.35
N GLU A 174 10.57 -28.41 4.28
CA GLU A 174 10.80 -26.97 4.19
C GLU A 174 9.50 -26.17 4.33
N TYR A 175 8.41 -26.65 3.73
CA TYR A 175 7.10 -26.03 3.89
C TYR A 175 6.60 -26.09 5.34
N GLN A 176 6.80 -27.21 6.04
CA GLN A 176 6.48 -27.31 7.46
C GLN A 176 7.38 -26.41 8.32
N ALA A 177 8.65 -26.28 7.99
CA ALA A 177 9.56 -25.35 8.65
C ALA A 177 9.06 -23.89 8.52
N MET A 178 8.66 -23.47 7.32
CA MET A 178 8.06 -22.15 7.09
C MET A 178 6.80 -21.92 7.94
N LEU A 179 5.91 -22.90 8.05
CA LEU A 179 4.72 -22.77 8.90
C LEU A 179 5.09 -22.65 10.39
N ASN A 180 6.12 -23.37 10.85
CA ASN A 180 6.62 -23.26 12.21
C ASN A 180 7.25 -21.90 12.49
N ASP A 181 8.04 -21.37 11.55
CA ASP A 181 8.63 -20.03 11.65
C ASP A 181 7.54 -18.95 11.66
N SER A 182 6.51 -19.12 10.84
CA SER A 182 5.34 -18.23 10.83
C SER A 182 4.63 -18.22 12.18
N LEU A 183 4.50 -19.39 12.82
CA LEU A 183 3.91 -19.50 14.15
C LEU A 183 4.75 -18.79 15.22
N LEU A 184 6.08 -18.80 15.08
CA LEU A 184 6.97 -18.04 15.95
C LEU A 184 6.80 -16.52 15.74
N GLY A 185 6.64 -16.07 14.49
CA GLY A 185 6.32 -14.68 14.17
C GLY A 185 5.04 -14.19 14.87
N TYR A 186 3.98 -15.00 14.86
CA TYR A 186 2.72 -14.68 15.55
C TYR A 186 2.74 -14.97 17.07
N GLN A 187 3.86 -15.35 17.66
CA GLN A 187 3.91 -15.77 19.07
C GLN A 187 3.51 -14.64 20.03
N HIS A 188 3.87 -13.39 19.73
CA HIS A 188 3.53 -12.24 20.56
C HIS A 188 2.01 -12.03 20.61
N PHE A 189 1.36 -11.98 19.43
CA PHE A 189 -0.10 -11.95 19.29
C PHE A 189 -0.80 -13.10 20.02
N LEU A 190 -0.38 -14.35 19.77
CA LEU A 190 -0.99 -15.53 20.37
C LEU A 190 -0.88 -15.53 21.90
N ARG A 191 0.23 -15.03 22.44
CA ARG A 191 0.41 -14.88 23.89
C ARG A 191 -0.53 -13.82 24.46
N GLY A 192 -0.68 -12.68 23.77
CA GLY A 192 -1.62 -11.62 24.17
C GLY A 192 -3.06 -12.12 24.24
N VAL A 193 -3.50 -12.90 23.25
CA VAL A 193 -4.83 -13.54 23.27
C VAL A 193 -4.98 -14.49 24.46
N GLN A 194 -3.99 -15.36 24.72
CA GLN A 194 -4.05 -16.31 25.83
C GLN A 194 -4.04 -15.63 27.21
N GLN A 195 -3.37 -14.48 27.33
CA GLN A 195 -3.30 -13.69 28.54
C GLN A 195 -4.48 -12.72 28.70
N LYS A 196 -5.39 -12.67 27.72
CA LYS A 196 -6.52 -11.72 27.68
C LYS A 196 -6.07 -10.26 27.77
N SER A 197 -5.01 -9.93 27.02
CA SER A 197 -4.59 -8.54 26.79
C SER A 197 -5.72 -7.71 26.20
N THR A 198 -5.56 -6.38 26.26
CA THR A 198 -6.54 -5.47 25.66
C THR A 198 -6.63 -5.68 24.14
N PRO A 199 -7.80 -5.45 23.50
CA PRO A 199 -7.95 -5.57 22.05
C PRO A 199 -6.92 -4.74 21.28
N GLU A 200 -6.59 -3.55 21.77
CA GLU A 200 -5.63 -2.64 21.16
C GLU A 200 -4.21 -3.23 21.13
N GLU A 201 -3.76 -3.80 22.24
CA GLU A 201 -2.47 -4.49 22.34
C GLU A 201 -2.43 -5.73 21.44
N ALA A 202 -3.52 -6.50 21.40
CA ALA A 202 -3.60 -7.67 20.54
C ALA A 202 -3.56 -7.29 19.06
N ILE A 203 -4.24 -6.22 18.64
CA ILE A 203 -4.20 -5.73 17.26
C ILE A 203 -2.81 -5.19 16.91
N ALA A 204 -2.17 -4.45 17.82
CA ALA A 204 -0.81 -3.96 17.63
C ALA A 204 0.18 -5.13 17.45
N ALA A 205 0.11 -6.13 18.32
CA ALA A 205 0.93 -7.34 18.25
C ALA A 205 0.68 -8.16 16.97
N PHE A 206 -0.56 -8.17 16.47
CA PHE A 206 -0.88 -8.81 15.19
C PHE A 206 -0.25 -8.08 13.99
N GLY A 207 -0.10 -6.75 14.07
CA GLY A 207 0.52 -5.94 13.03
C GLY A 207 2.04 -6.10 12.88
N GLU A 208 2.72 -6.74 13.85
CA GLU A 208 4.18 -6.91 13.83
C GLU A 208 4.65 -7.96 12.82
N TYR A 209 3.80 -8.93 12.47
CA TYR A 209 4.13 -10.03 11.57
C TYR A 209 2.98 -10.32 10.62
N GLN A 210 3.27 -10.42 9.33
CA GLN A 210 2.28 -10.70 8.30
C GLN A 210 2.82 -11.66 7.25
N LEU A 211 1.98 -12.62 6.85
CA LEU A 211 2.26 -13.49 5.72
C LEU A 211 1.61 -12.94 4.45
N LEU A 212 2.40 -12.80 3.40
CA LEU A 212 1.96 -12.35 2.08
C LEU A 212 2.14 -13.47 1.08
N CYS A 213 1.12 -13.71 0.25
CA CYS A 213 1.19 -14.67 -0.84
C CYS A 213 0.52 -14.11 -2.10
N ALA A 214 1.01 -14.56 -3.27
CA ALA A 214 0.53 -14.06 -4.55
C ALA A 214 -0.81 -14.69 -4.99
N LEU A 215 -1.14 -15.89 -4.47
CA LEU A 215 -2.30 -16.67 -4.90
C LEU A 215 -3.44 -16.59 -3.88
N ARG A 216 -4.68 -16.66 -4.36
CA ARG A 216 -5.86 -16.75 -3.47
C ARG A 216 -6.13 -18.17 -2.97
N GLU A 217 -5.94 -19.16 -3.85
CA GLU A 217 -6.23 -20.57 -3.61
C GLU A 217 -4.99 -21.45 -3.78
N GLY A 218 -5.10 -22.72 -3.37
CA GLY A 218 -4.04 -23.70 -3.43
C GLY A 218 -3.12 -23.71 -2.19
N PRO A 219 -2.09 -24.59 -2.18
CA PRO A 219 -1.23 -24.80 -1.00
C PRO A 219 -0.44 -23.56 -0.55
N PHE A 220 -0.12 -22.67 -1.49
CA PHE A 220 0.57 -21.40 -1.25
C PHE A 220 -0.37 -20.19 -1.34
N GLY A 221 -1.68 -20.42 -1.48
CA GLY A 221 -2.66 -19.35 -1.53
C GLY A 221 -3.23 -19.02 -0.15
N VAL A 222 -3.90 -17.86 -0.05
CA VAL A 222 -4.52 -17.37 1.20
C VAL A 222 -5.39 -18.44 1.85
N ALA A 223 -6.27 -19.10 1.08
CA ALA A 223 -7.17 -20.12 1.62
C ALA A 223 -6.42 -21.32 2.21
N GLY A 224 -5.42 -21.84 1.49
CA GLY A 224 -4.65 -23.01 1.92
C GLY A 224 -3.73 -22.71 3.11
N LEU A 225 -3.05 -21.57 3.09
CA LEU A 225 -2.18 -21.14 4.20
C LEU A 225 -2.98 -20.92 5.48
N ASN A 226 -4.15 -20.29 5.39
CA ASN A 226 -5.04 -20.10 6.54
C ASN A 226 -5.46 -21.45 7.14
N GLU A 227 -5.88 -22.41 6.32
CA GLU A 227 -6.27 -23.73 6.81
C GLU A 227 -5.10 -24.46 7.49
N ARG A 228 -3.92 -24.47 6.87
CA ARG A 228 -2.73 -25.16 7.40
C ARG A 228 -2.21 -24.54 8.69
N LEU A 229 -2.19 -23.21 8.79
CA LEU A 229 -1.82 -22.51 10.02
C LEU A 229 -2.84 -22.75 11.13
N GLU A 230 -4.15 -22.70 10.83
CA GLU A 230 -5.19 -23.02 11.81
C GLU A 230 -5.07 -24.47 12.32
N GLN A 231 -4.76 -25.43 11.44
CA GLN A 231 -4.50 -26.83 11.82
C GLN A 231 -3.27 -26.94 12.74
N LEU A 232 -2.16 -26.29 12.38
CA LEU A 232 -0.92 -26.32 13.17
C LEU A 232 -1.09 -25.67 14.55
N MET A 233 -1.78 -24.53 14.62
CA MET A 233 -2.09 -23.84 15.88
C MET A 233 -2.97 -24.70 16.79
N ALA A 234 -3.94 -25.43 16.22
CA ALA A 234 -4.78 -26.35 16.99
C ALA A 234 -3.99 -27.56 17.51
N GLN A 235 -3.13 -28.16 16.67
CA GLN A 235 -2.26 -29.28 17.07
C GLN A 235 -1.32 -28.89 18.23
N LYS A 236 -0.75 -27.68 18.19
CA LYS A 236 0.12 -27.14 19.25
C LYS A 236 -0.66 -26.53 20.42
N ARG A 237 -1.99 -26.72 20.49
CA ARG A 237 -2.89 -26.20 21.54
C ARG A 237 -2.75 -24.70 21.77
N LYS A 238 -2.45 -23.94 20.72
CA LYS A 238 -2.38 -22.47 20.77
C LYS A 238 -3.75 -21.83 20.65
N ILE A 239 -4.67 -22.50 19.96
CA ILE A 239 -6.07 -22.11 19.80
C ILE A 239 -6.99 -23.29 20.15
N ASN A 240 -8.19 -22.99 20.65
CA ASN A 240 -9.24 -23.98 20.89
C ASN A 240 -10.27 -23.89 19.76
N ARG A 241 -10.26 -24.85 18.84
CA ARG A 241 -11.27 -24.96 17.77
C ARG A 241 -12.41 -25.84 18.25
N SER A 242 -13.64 -25.34 18.09
CA SER A 242 -14.83 -26.18 18.18
C SER A 242 -15.12 -26.76 16.80
N PRO A 243 -15.37 -28.07 16.65
CA PRO A 243 -15.74 -28.66 15.36
C PRO A 243 -17.08 -28.12 14.82
N TYR A 244 -17.90 -27.50 15.66
CA TYR A 244 -19.23 -26.98 15.29
C TYR A 244 -19.26 -25.48 15.01
N SER A 245 -18.17 -24.75 15.27
CA SER A 245 -18.09 -23.31 15.08
C SER A 245 -16.86 -22.94 14.27
N ARG A 246 -17.07 -22.13 13.23
CA ARG A 246 -15.97 -21.49 12.49
C ARG A 246 -15.24 -20.45 13.35
N TRP A 247 -15.91 -19.91 14.36
CA TRP A 247 -15.37 -18.87 15.23
C TRP A 247 -14.70 -19.46 16.46
N TYR A 248 -13.52 -18.96 16.75
CA TYR A 248 -12.75 -19.22 17.95
C TYR A 248 -12.09 -17.91 18.41
N GLU A 249 -11.80 -17.81 19.70
CA GLU A 249 -11.18 -16.63 20.31
C GLU A 249 -9.79 -16.36 19.70
N GLY A 250 -9.52 -15.11 19.35
CA GLY A 250 -8.26 -14.70 18.71
C GLY A 250 -8.14 -15.04 17.23
N ARG A 251 -9.23 -15.42 16.54
CA ARG A 251 -9.23 -15.56 15.07
C ARG A 251 -9.18 -14.17 14.42
N PRO A 252 -8.09 -13.81 13.70
CA PRO A 252 -8.06 -12.58 12.92
C PRO A 252 -9.02 -12.70 11.75
N VAL A 253 -9.74 -11.63 11.46
CA VAL A 253 -10.64 -11.55 10.31
C VAL A 253 -10.45 -10.24 9.55
N MET A 254 -10.58 -10.32 8.24
CA MET A 254 -10.51 -9.18 7.35
C MET A 254 -11.91 -8.88 6.80
N ILE A 255 -12.30 -7.62 6.84
CA ILE A 255 -13.54 -7.14 6.22
C ILE A 255 -13.31 -7.10 4.71
N SER A 256 -14.11 -7.83 3.95
CA SER A 256 -13.95 -7.94 2.49
C SER A 256 -14.65 -6.82 1.71
N ARG A 257 -15.58 -6.10 2.34
CA ARG A 257 -16.31 -4.97 1.77
C ARG A 257 -16.62 -3.96 2.86
N ASN A 258 -16.44 -2.67 2.55
CA ASN A 258 -16.84 -1.61 3.47
C ASN A 258 -18.36 -1.66 3.70
N ASP A 259 -18.76 -1.72 4.96
CA ASP A 259 -20.16 -1.54 5.33
C ASP A 259 -20.47 -0.03 5.31
N SER A 260 -21.56 0.34 4.64
CA SER A 260 -22.01 1.72 4.50
C SER A 260 -23.03 2.12 5.58
N ALA A 261 -23.29 1.24 6.56
CA ALA A 261 -24.10 1.58 7.71
C ALA A 261 -23.47 2.77 8.46
N PRO A 262 -24.24 3.82 8.80
CA PRO A 262 -23.74 4.89 9.65
C PRO A 262 -23.34 4.25 11.00
N GLY A 263 -22.09 4.43 11.38
CA GLY A 263 -21.58 3.94 12.66
C GLY A 263 -22.45 4.45 13.82
N PRO A 264 -22.52 3.70 14.94
CA PRO A 264 -23.27 4.15 16.10
C PRO A 264 -22.67 5.47 16.61
N VAL A 265 -23.58 6.41 16.90
CA VAL A 265 -23.31 7.71 17.55
C VAL A 265 -22.72 7.48 18.94
#